data_AF-A0A9Q0FEA6-F1
#
_entry.id   AF-A0A9Q0FEA6-F1
#
_cell.length_a   1.000
_cell.length_b   1.000
_cell.length_c   1.000
_cell.angle_alpha   90.00
_cell.angle_beta   90.00
_cell.angle_gamma   90.00
#
_symmetry.space_group_name_H-M   'P 1'
#
loop_
_entity.id
_entity.type
_entity.pdbx_description
1 polymer ?
#
loop_
_entity_poly.entity_id
_entity_poly.type
_entity_poly.pdbx_seq_one_letter_code
_entity_poly.pdbx_strand_id
1 'polypeptide(L)'
;MPLGEKQGWEKSDSRYCGVETEFDDDMPGVLTSNLSPGFFDFVVAPLMNPTYRPSLVEKDASGSSPVLPFASSDLVLDLSQWSNHVVGKISSWIDLDAEDETLRINSETTLKQEIAWASHLSLQACLLPSPKSTSCANYARCVNQILQGLPNMQLWLRIPLVKTDEDAMDENSRKIVDSWEVWNSFRLLCEHHSQLSIALDIMGSLPSVSSLGRWFGEPIRAAMITTNCFLTNARGYPCLSKSHQNLVTAFLNHSIQVVISGKPLHSVPGSGLASNGSNVNNQSKSLVVL
;
A
#
# COMPACT_ATOMS: atom_id res chain seq x y z
N MET A 1 -2.75 -14.80 8.07
CA MET A 1 -3.87 -14.55 7.13
C MET A 1 -3.30 -14.80 5.75
N PRO A 2 -3.63 -15.92 5.11
CA PRO A 2 -2.99 -16.26 3.85
C PRO A 2 -3.60 -15.39 2.73
N LEU A 3 -2.78 -14.50 2.18
CA LEU A 3 -3.04 -13.83 0.90
C LEU A 3 -2.41 -14.71 -0.18
N GLY A 4 -3.22 -15.41 -0.96
CA GLY A 4 -2.79 -16.31 -2.02
C GLY A 4 -2.95 -17.81 -1.72
N GLU A 5 -2.86 -18.63 -2.77
CA GLU A 5 -3.01 -20.08 -2.72
C GLU A 5 -1.67 -20.78 -3.03
N LYS A 6 -0.85 -21.06 -2.01
CA LYS A 6 0.32 -21.94 -2.19
C LYS A 6 -0.04 -23.38 -1.81
N GLN A 7 0.01 -24.29 -2.79
CA GLN A 7 -0.10 -25.73 -2.54
C GLN A 7 1.23 -26.25 -1.95
N GLY A 8 1.25 -26.53 -0.65
CA GLY A 8 2.41 -27.08 0.05
C GLY A 8 2.22 -27.17 1.57
N TRP A 9 3.06 -27.98 2.23
CA TRP A 9 3.06 -28.26 3.67
C TRP A 9 3.66 -27.12 4.52
N GLU A 10 4.16 -26.07 3.90
CA GLU A 10 4.70 -24.89 4.58
C GLU A 10 3.63 -23.79 4.66
N LYS A 11 2.75 -23.88 5.65
CA LYS A 11 1.75 -22.85 6.02
C LYS A 11 2.39 -21.62 6.68
N SER A 12 3.51 -21.14 6.16
CA SER A 12 4.14 -19.93 6.67
C SER A 12 3.76 -18.77 5.75
N ASP A 13 3.06 -17.77 6.29
CA ASP A 13 2.73 -16.51 5.60
C ASP A 13 4.00 -15.77 5.09
N SER A 14 5.19 -16.22 5.50
CA SER A 14 6.53 -15.65 5.24
C SER A 14 7.00 -15.62 3.80
N ARG A 15 6.17 -16.00 2.83
CA ARG A 15 6.57 -16.06 1.42
C ARG A 15 5.54 -15.48 0.47
N TYR A 16 4.64 -14.61 0.91
CA TYR A 16 3.76 -13.90 -0.01
C TYR A 16 4.39 -12.60 -0.50
N CYS A 17 4.43 -12.44 -1.82
CA CYS A 17 4.90 -11.22 -2.47
C CYS A 17 3.73 -10.51 -3.15
N GLY A 18 3.56 -9.23 -2.86
CA GLY A 18 2.54 -8.39 -3.49
C GLY A 18 3.12 -7.35 -4.43
N VAL A 19 2.26 -6.76 -5.26
CA VAL A 19 2.60 -5.59 -6.07
C VAL A 19 1.59 -4.48 -5.86
N GLU A 20 2.09 -3.26 -5.68
CA GLU A 20 1.26 -2.06 -5.63
C GLU A 20 0.97 -1.57 -7.04
N THR A 21 -0.31 -1.30 -7.33
CA THR A 21 -0.79 -0.86 -8.64
C THR A 21 -1.40 0.54 -8.57
N GLU A 22 -1.49 1.20 -9.72
CA GLU A 22 -2.33 2.39 -9.88
C GLU A 22 -3.79 1.96 -10.09
N PHE A 23 -4.72 2.91 -10.03
CA PHE A 23 -6.14 2.62 -10.26
C PHE A 23 -6.38 2.17 -11.70
N ASP A 24 -7.11 1.07 -11.85
CA ASP A 24 -7.57 0.54 -13.13
C ASP A 24 -8.99 -0.01 -12.92
N ASP A 25 -9.90 0.28 -13.85
CA ASP A 25 -11.29 -0.18 -13.79
C ASP A 25 -11.40 -1.69 -14.11
N ASP A 26 -10.42 -2.26 -14.83
CA ASP A 26 -10.35 -3.68 -15.19
C ASP A 26 -9.54 -4.50 -14.18
N MET A 27 -10.12 -4.71 -12.99
CA MET A 27 -9.52 -5.55 -11.95
C MET A 27 -9.17 -6.99 -12.42
N PRO A 28 -9.99 -7.69 -13.24
CA PRO A 28 -9.59 -8.96 -13.83
C PRO A 28 -8.32 -8.88 -14.68
N GLY A 29 -8.18 -7.83 -15.49
CA GLY A 29 -6.96 -7.53 -16.23
C GLY A 29 -5.76 -7.35 -15.32
N VAL A 30 -5.91 -6.56 -14.24
CA VAL A 30 -4.87 -6.32 -13.23
C VAL A 30 -4.44 -7.62 -12.55
N LEU A 31 -5.38 -8.49 -12.15
CA LEU A 31 -5.03 -9.78 -11.56
C LEU A 31 -4.32 -10.67 -12.57
N THR A 32 -4.82 -10.77 -13.79
CA THR A 32 -4.22 -11.63 -14.83
C THR A 32 -2.79 -11.20 -15.16
N SER A 33 -2.52 -9.88 -15.25
CA SER A 33 -1.20 -9.37 -15.57
C SER A 33 -0.18 -9.55 -14.45
N ASN A 34 -0.61 -9.51 -13.18
CA ASN A 34 0.29 -9.50 -12.03
C ASN A 34 0.41 -10.87 -11.32
N LEU A 35 -0.65 -11.68 -11.34
CA LEU A 35 -0.70 -13.01 -10.71
C LEU A 35 -0.28 -14.14 -11.65
N SER A 36 0.19 -13.82 -12.87
CA SER A 36 0.74 -14.82 -13.78
C SER A 36 1.79 -15.69 -13.07
N PRO A 37 1.91 -16.99 -13.40
CA PRO A 37 2.65 -17.94 -12.58
C PRO A 37 4.09 -17.48 -12.29
N GLY A 38 4.36 -17.19 -11.02
CA GLY A 38 5.70 -16.84 -10.52
C GLY A 38 6.01 -15.35 -10.34
N PHE A 39 5.07 -14.43 -10.56
CA PHE A 39 5.29 -12.99 -10.31
C PHE A 39 4.89 -12.57 -8.89
N PHE A 40 3.59 -12.39 -8.64
CA PHE A 40 3.07 -11.93 -7.35
C PHE A 40 1.89 -12.82 -6.88
N ASP A 41 1.73 -12.91 -5.56
CA ASP A 41 0.68 -13.68 -4.91
C ASP A 41 -0.60 -12.85 -4.68
N PHE A 42 -0.46 -11.52 -4.54
CA PHE A 42 -1.58 -10.58 -4.37
C PHE A 42 -1.26 -9.19 -4.93
N VAL A 43 -2.28 -8.36 -5.08
CA VAL A 43 -2.15 -6.96 -5.51
C VAL A 43 -2.65 -6.01 -4.43
N VAL A 44 -2.01 -4.86 -4.33
CA VAL A 44 -2.46 -3.72 -3.53
C VAL A 44 -2.97 -2.67 -4.51
N ALA A 45 -4.29 -2.49 -4.60
CA ALA A 45 -4.93 -1.72 -5.67
C ALA A 45 -5.99 -0.76 -5.12
N PRO A 46 -6.09 0.49 -5.64
CA PRO A 46 -7.21 1.36 -5.33
C PRO A 46 -8.50 0.77 -5.89
N LEU A 47 -9.55 0.69 -5.08
CA LEU A 47 -10.85 0.13 -5.49
C LEU A 47 -11.84 1.19 -5.96
N MET A 48 -11.52 2.45 -5.70
CA MET A 48 -12.34 3.60 -6.04
C MET A 48 -11.52 4.58 -6.86
N ASN A 49 -12.21 5.35 -7.72
CA ASN A 49 -11.54 6.32 -8.58
C ASN A 49 -10.81 7.38 -7.72
N PRO A 50 -9.48 7.54 -7.84
CA PRO A 50 -8.71 8.48 -7.02
C PRO A 50 -9.09 9.96 -7.21
N THR A 51 -9.76 10.31 -8.32
CA THR A 51 -10.22 11.69 -8.59
C THR A 51 -11.60 11.98 -7.98
N TYR A 52 -12.30 10.97 -7.46
CA TYR A 52 -13.60 11.16 -6.83
C TYR A 52 -13.51 12.09 -5.62
N ARG A 53 -14.39 13.08 -5.55
CA ARG A 53 -14.54 13.99 -4.41
C ARG A 53 -16.03 14.20 -4.13
N PRO A 54 -16.54 13.86 -2.93
CA PRO A 54 -17.96 14.01 -2.61
C PRO A 54 -18.51 15.42 -2.86
N SER A 55 -17.76 16.47 -2.50
CA SER A 55 -18.19 17.86 -2.71
C SER A 55 -18.25 18.32 -4.17
N LEU A 56 -17.57 17.61 -5.09
CA LEU A 56 -17.55 17.95 -6.52
C LEU A 56 -18.64 17.23 -7.31
N VAL A 57 -19.35 16.29 -6.69
CA VAL A 57 -20.48 15.63 -7.32
C VAL A 57 -21.64 16.63 -7.37
N GLU A 58 -21.90 17.17 -8.56
CA GLU A 58 -23.00 18.12 -8.79
C GLU A 58 -24.31 17.51 -8.33
N LYS A 59 -25.01 18.13 -7.39
CA LYS A 59 -26.36 17.69 -7.03
C LYS A 59 -27.31 18.03 -8.17
N ASP A 60 -28.09 17.07 -8.61
CA ASP A 60 -29.14 17.28 -9.60
C ASP A 60 -30.15 18.33 -9.08
N ALA A 61 -30.98 18.88 -9.98
CA ALA A 61 -32.02 19.85 -9.64
C ALA A 61 -33.02 19.36 -8.55
N SER A 62 -33.08 18.05 -8.29
CA SER A 62 -33.82 17.38 -7.22
C SER A 62 -33.11 17.34 -5.86
N GLY A 63 -31.87 17.84 -5.76
CA GLY A 63 -31.03 17.72 -4.57
C GLY A 63 -30.42 16.33 -4.37
N SER A 64 -30.66 15.38 -5.27
CA SER A 64 -30.03 14.07 -5.28
C SER A 64 -28.64 14.17 -5.91
N SER A 65 -27.63 13.58 -5.26
CA SER A 65 -26.31 13.42 -5.87
C SER A 65 -26.43 12.33 -6.95
N PRO A 66 -25.99 12.56 -8.20
CA PRO A 66 -25.88 11.51 -9.18
C PRO A 66 -24.98 10.41 -8.63
N VAL A 67 -25.48 9.18 -8.63
CA VAL A 67 -24.73 7.99 -8.21
C VAL A 67 -23.80 7.64 -9.37
N LEU A 68 -22.71 8.38 -9.51
CA LEU A 68 -21.61 7.93 -10.35
C LEU A 68 -21.05 6.64 -9.74
N PRO A 69 -20.82 5.57 -10.51
CA PRO A 69 -20.13 4.39 -10.00
C PRO A 69 -18.74 4.83 -9.58
N PHE A 70 -18.55 4.97 -8.28
CA PHE A 70 -17.30 5.42 -7.67
C PHE A 70 -16.31 4.25 -7.50
N ALA A 71 -16.76 3.03 -7.79
CA ALA A 71 -16.03 1.77 -7.76
C ALA A 71 -16.48 0.86 -8.92
N SER A 72 -15.62 -0.09 -9.29
CA SER A 72 -15.98 -1.18 -10.21
C SER A 72 -16.97 -2.15 -9.54
N SER A 73 -17.73 -2.93 -10.32
CA SER A 73 -18.71 -3.88 -9.77
C SER A 73 -18.02 -5.00 -9.01
N ASP A 74 -18.61 -5.44 -7.90
CA ASP A 74 -18.19 -6.63 -7.16
C ASP A 74 -18.23 -7.92 -7.99
N LEU A 75 -19.13 -7.98 -8.99
CA LEU A 75 -19.32 -9.12 -9.88
C LEU A 75 -18.18 -9.36 -10.88
N VAL A 76 -17.18 -8.47 -10.96
CA VAL A 76 -16.05 -8.63 -11.88
C VAL A 76 -15.10 -9.75 -11.46
N LEU A 77 -15.10 -10.13 -10.18
CA LEU A 77 -14.29 -11.21 -9.63
C LEU A 77 -15.12 -12.08 -8.67
N ASP A 78 -14.70 -13.34 -8.52
CA ASP A 78 -15.26 -14.22 -7.49
C ASP A 78 -14.83 -13.76 -6.08
N LEU A 79 -15.66 -14.06 -5.07
CA LEU A 79 -15.40 -13.69 -3.68
C LEU A 79 -14.04 -14.20 -3.17
N SER A 80 -13.62 -15.39 -3.58
CA SER A 80 -12.31 -15.94 -3.22
C SER A 80 -11.16 -15.16 -3.83
N GLN A 81 -11.34 -14.60 -5.03
CA GLN A 81 -10.32 -13.77 -5.67
C GLN A 81 -10.18 -12.43 -4.95
N TRP A 82 -11.30 -11.80 -4.60
CA TRP A 82 -11.29 -10.61 -3.75
C TRP A 82 -10.61 -10.87 -2.40
N SER A 83 -11.01 -11.93 -1.70
CA SER A 83 -10.48 -12.21 -0.36
C SER A 83 -9.01 -12.59 -0.37
N ASN A 84 -8.55 -13.37 -1.36
CA ASN A 84 -7.21 -13.98 -1.32
C ASN A 84 -6.16 -13.17 -2.05
N HIS A 85 -6.52 -12.41 -3.08
CA HIS A 85 -5.54 -11.78 -3.96
C HIS A 85 -5.59 -10.25 -3.96
N VAL A 86 -6.56 -9.63 -3.29
CA VAL A 86 -6.71 -8.17 -3.31
C VAL A 86 -6.58 -7.59 -1.91
N VAL A 87 -5.72 -6.58 -1.81
CA VAL A 87 -5.63 -5.67 -0.67
C VAL A 87 -6.08 -4.30 -1.14
N GLY A 88 -7.09 -3.73 -0.47
CA GLY A 88 -7.64 -2.43 -0.86
C GLY A 88 -6.66 -1.31 -0.53
N LYS A 89 -6.35 -0.44 -1.48
CA LYS A 89 -5.53 0.75 -1.23
C LYS A 89 -6.44 1.96 -1.10
N ILE A 90 -6.41 2.58 0.07
CA ILE A 90 -7.17 3.79 0.35
C ILE A 90 -6.54 4.98 -0.38
N SER A 91 -7.40 5.87 -0.88
CA SER A 91 -7.05 7.06 -1.64
C SER A 91 -5.97 7.91 -0.95
N SER A 92 -4.89 8.21 -1.66
CA SER A 92 -3.73 8.97 -1.12
C SER A 92 -4.01 10.44 -0.84
N TRP A 93 -5.09 10.99 -1.39
CA TRP A 93 -5.47 12.39 -1.20
C TRP A 93 -6.14 12.65 0.14
N ILE A 94 -6.69 11.62 0.78
CA ILE A 94 -7.41 11.69 2.06
C ILE A 94 -6.53 12.37 3.11
N ASP A 95 -7.10 13.38 3.75
CA ASP A 95 -6.46 14.20 4.77
C ASP A 95 -7.47 14.63 5.83
N LEU A 96 -7.52 13.87 6.92
CA LEU A 96 -8.49 14.08 7.99
C LEU A 96 -8.06 15.18 8.96
N ASP A 97 -6.80 15.57 8.95
CA ASP A 97 -6.25 16.61 9.81
C ASP A 97 -5.97 17.90 9.00
N ALA A 98 -6.52 18.00 7.77
CA ALA A 98 -6.45 19.20 6.95
C ALA A 98 -7.11 20.41 7.62
N GLU A 99 -6.50 21.59 7.42
CA GLU A 99 -7.04 22.87 7.87
C GLU A 99 -8.36 23.20 7.14
N ASP A 100 -8.43 22.89 5.84
CA ASP A 100 -9.65 23.03 5.04
C ASP A 100 -10.74 22.06 5.53
N GLU A 101 -11.84 22.64 5.99
CA GLU A 101 -13.01 21.91 6.46
C GLU A 101 -13.65 21.05 5.36
N THR A 102 -13.68 21.55 4.12
CA THR A 102 -14.31 20.82 3.01
C THR A 102 -13.50 19.57 2.69
N LEU A 103 -12.17 19.70 2.59
CA LEU A 103 -11.27 18.56 2.42
C LEU A 103 -11.40 17.56 3.57
N ARG A 104 -11.50 18.02 4.83
CA ARG A 104 -11.65 17.16 6.01
C ARG A 104 -12.95 16.35 5.97
N ILE A 105 -14.08 16.98 5.66
CA ILE A 105 -15.38 16.32 5.54
C ILE A 105 -15.39 15.32 4.37
N ASN A 106 -14.83 15.72 3.22
CA ASN A 106 -14.69 14.86 2.05
C ASN A 106 -13.82 13.64 2.36
N SER A 107 -12.72 13.84 3.08
CA SER A 107 -11.79 12.79 3.50
C SER A 107 -12.45 11.81 4.45
N GLU A 108 -13.23 12.29 5.44
CA GLU A 108 -13.96 11.43 6.37
C GLU A 108 -15.04 10.61 5.67
N THR A 109 -15.78 11.24 4.77
CA THR A 109 -16.82 10.58 3.97
C THR A 109 -16.21 9.51 3.07
N THR A 110 -15.14 9.85 2.34
CA THR A 110 -14.49 8.93 1.40
C THR A 110 -13.81 7.77 2.11
N LEU A 111 -13.10 8.02 3.22
CA LEU A 111 -12.48 6.95 4.00
C LEU A 111 -13.51 5.90 4.44
N LYS A 112 -14.66 6.36 4.97
CA LYS A 112 -15.75 5.47 5.38
C LYS A 112 -16.34 4.69 4.19
N GLN A 113 -16.50 5.35 3.05
CA GLN A 113 -17.01 4.72 1.82
C GLN A 113 -16.06 3.65 1.29
N GLU A 114 -14.76 3.96 1.16
CA GLU A 114 -13.75 3.03 0.64
C GLU A 114 -13.60 1.81 1.56
N ILE A 115 -13.57 2.01 2.88
CA ILE A 115 -13.49 0.92 3.85
C ILE A 115 -14.77 0.07 3.82
N ALA A 116 -15.95 0.70 3.77
CA ALA A 116 -17.22 -0.04 3.69
C ALA A 116 -17.30 -0.87 2.41
N TRP A 117 -16.82 -0.33 1.29
CA TRP A 117 -16.72 -1.05 0.02
C TRP A 117 -15.76 -2.24 0.11
N ALA A 118 -14.55 -2.04 0.66
CA ALA A 118 -13.61 -3.13 0.89
C ALA A 118 -14.17 -4.23 1.81
N SER A 119 -14.92 -3.84 2.84
CA SER A 119 -15.60 -4.78 3.73
C SER A 119 -16.70 -5.56 3.00
N HIS A 120 -17.47 -4.92 2.11
CA HIS A 120 -18.47 -5.57 1.25
C HIS A 120 -17.83 -6.63 0.33
N LEU A 121 -16.68 -6.30 -0.27
CA LEU A 121 -15.89 -7.23 -1.09
C LEU A 121 -15.20 -8.33 -0.28
N SER A 122 -15.32 -8.34 1.05
CA SER A 122 -14.68 -9.30 1.95
C SER A 122 -13.15 -9.33 1.83
N LEU A 123 -12.53 -8.17 1.63
CA LEU A 123 -11.07 -8.06 1.62
C LEU A 123 -10.48 -8.41 2.99
N GLN A 124 -9.31 -9.06 2.99
CA GLN A 124 -8.59 -9.37 4.22
C GLN A 124 -7.89 -8.15 4.82
N ALA A 125 -7.46 -7.20 4.00
CA ALA A 125 -6.76 -6.01 4.46
C ALA A 125 -7.00 -4.77 3.58
N CYS A 126 -6.83 -3.60 4.20
CA CYS A 126 -6.73 -2.31 3.51
C CYS A 126 -5.46 -1.55 3.90
N LEU A 127 -4.76 -1.02 2.91
CA LEU A 127 -3.63 -0.12 3.07
C LEU A 127 -4.13 1.32 3.22
N LEU A 128 -3.93 1.89 4.39
CA LEU A 128 -4.23 3.27 4.75
C LEU A 128 -3.08 4.21 4.32
N PRO A 129 -3.37 5.45 3.87
CA PRO A 129 -2.33 6.42 3.54
C PRO A 129 -1.53 6.85 4.78
N SER A 130 -0.30 7.29 4.56
CA SER A 130 0.55 7.83 5.62
C SER A 130 -0.08 9.09 6.20
N PRO A 131 -0.07 9.28 7.54
CA PRO A 131 -0.37 10.56 8.13
C PRO A 131 0.55 11.64 7.55
N LYS A 132 -0.03 12.78 7.15
CA LYS A 132 0.72 13.88 6.52
C LYS A 132 1.36 14.82 7.54
N SER A 133 0.88 14.80 8.78
CA SER A 133 1.36 15.63 9.88
C SER A 133 1.59 14.78 11.12
N THR A 134 2.38 15.30 12.06
CA THR A 134 2.57 14.70 13.38
C THR A 134 1.28 14.67 14.18
N SER A 135 0.43 15.68 14.01
CA SER A 135 -0.88 15.77 14.63
C SER A 135 -1.91 15.01 13.80
N CYS A 136 -1.98 13.71 14.01
CA CYS A 136 -2.89 12.79 13.29
C CYS A 136 -4.12 12.41 14.13
N ALA A 137 -4.58 13.31 15.00
CA ALA A 137 -5.60 13.00 16.00
C ALA A 137 -6.97 12.69 15.39
N ASN A 138 -7.40 13.47 14.40
CA ASN A 138 -8.68 13.22 13.74
C ASN A 138 -8.59 11.98 12.85
N TYR A 139 -7.46 11.76 12.20
CA TYR A 139 -7.22 10.53 11.45
C TYR A 139 -7.31 9.30 12.35
N ALA A 140 -6.56 9.27 13.45
CA ALA A 140 -6.59 8.18 14.42
C ALA A 140 -7.99 7.98 15.01
N ARG A 141 -8.73 9.06 15.32
CA ARG A 141 -10.12 8.98 15.80
C ARG A 141 -11.02 8.27 14.79
N CYS A 142 -10.98 8.67 13.52
CA CYS A 142 -11.83 8.08 12.48
C CYS A 142 -11.46 6.61 12.24
N VAL A 143 -10.16 6.29 12.20
CA VAL A 143 -9.67 4.91 12.04
C VAL A 143 -10.04 4.05 13.24
N ASN A 144 -9.92 4.56 14.47
CA ASN A 144 -10.33 3.83 15.66
C ASN A 144 -11.84 3.53 15.63
N GLN A 145 -12.69 4.51 15.26
CA GLN A 145 -14.13 4.27 15.09
C GLN A 145 -14.44 3.18 14.06
N ILE A 146 -13.70 3.18 12.95
CA ILE A 146 -13.82 2.16 11.91
C ILE A 146 -13.41 0.78 12.46
N LEU A 147 -12.25 0.70 13.13
CA LEU A 147 -11.70 -0.54 13.67
C LEU A 147 -12.67 -1.25 14.63
N GLN A 148 -13.37 -0.49 15.48
CA GLN A 148 -14.39 -1.04 16.39
C GLN A 148 -15.59 -1.68 15.67
N GLY A 149 -15.84 -1.31 14.41
CA GLY A 149 -16.92 -1.85 13.58
C GLY A 149 -16.48 -2.93 12.59
N LEU A 150 -15.17 -3.18 12.45
CA LEU A 150 -14.66 -4.14 11.46
C LEU A 150 -14.63 -5.56 12.03
N PRO A 151 -15.23 -6.56 11.36
CA PRO A 151 -15.30 -7.90 11.90
C PRO A 151 -13.92 -8.60 11.94
N ASN A 152 -13.20 -8.62 10.79
CA ASN A 152 -11.91 -9.32 10.68
C ASN A 152 -10.88 -8.62 9.77
N MET A 153 -11.27 -7.60 9.01
CA MET A 153 -10.37 -6.91 8.06
C MET A 153 -9.25 -6.18 8.81
N GLN A 154 -8.01 -6.35 8.37
CA GLN A 154 -6.86 -5.65 8.92
C GLN A 154 -6.68 -4.29 8.25
N LEU A 155 -6.27 -3.28 9.01
CA LEU A 155 -5.86 -1.99 8.46
C LEU A 155 -4.35 -1.86 8.60
N TRP A 156 -3.67 -1.67 7.47
CA TRP A 156 -2.23 -1.47 7.42
C TRP A 156 -1.96 0.02 7.24
N LEU A 157 -1.41 0.66 8.26
CA LEU A 157 -1.00 2.05 8.16
C LEU A 157 0.34 2.13 7.44
N ARG A 158 0.34 2.80 6.29
CA ARG A 158 1.56 3.06 5.53
C ARG A 158 2.42 4.06 6.28
N ILE A 159 3.66 3.69 6.63
CA ILE A 159 4.60 4.59 7.32
C ILE A 159 5.94 4.57 6.59
N PRO A 160 6.52 5.73 6.23
CA PRO A 160 7.82 5.77 5.60
C PRO A 160 8.94 5.42 6.59
N LEU A 161 9.88 4.58 6.16
CA LEU A 161 11.12 4.33 6.89
C LEU A 161 12.14 5.41 6.54
N VAL A 162 12.02 6.56 7.20
CA VAL A 162 12.88 7.71 6.94
C VAL A 162 14.23 7.54 7.63
N LYS A 163 15.31 7.88 6.91
CA LYS A 163 16.63 8.07 7.49
C LYS A 163 16.71 9.45 8.13
N THR A 164 16.74 9.51 9.46
CA THR A 164 17.08 10.73 10.18
C THR A 164 18.61 10.84 10.18
N ASP A 165 19.17 11.79 9.42
CA ASP A 165 20.61 12.06 9.48
C ASP A 165 20.90 12.79 10.80
N GLU A 166 21.27 12.02 11.83
CA GLU A 166 21.72 12.55 13.12
C GLU A 166 22.97 13.45 12.98
N ASP A 167 23.69 13.35 11.85
CA ASP A 167 24.92 14.10 11.56
C ASP A 167 24.70 15.44 10.81
N ALA A 168 23.46 15.77 10.43
CA ALA A 168 23.17 17.04 9.76
C ALA A 168 23.11 18.18 10.78
N MET A 169 24.21 18.94 10.90
CA MET A 169 24.39 20.16 11.73
C MET A 169 23.44 21.33 11.39
N ASP A 170 22.43 21.10 10.57
CA ASP A 170 21.51 22.13 10.08
C ASP A 170 20.30 22.25 11.01
N GLU A 171 19.92 23.45 11.46
CA GLU A 171 18.81 23.65 12.42
C GLU A 171 17.47 23.11 11.92
N ASN A 172 17.33 22.91 10.61
CA ASN A 172 16.12 22.39 9.98
C ASN A 172 15.99 20.85 10.06
N SER A 173 17.06 20.11 10.36
CA SER A 173 17.03 18.64 10.54
C SER A 173 16.37 18.23 11.86
N ARG A 174 16.38 19.11 12.88
CA ARG A 174 15.68 18.93 14.16
C ARG A 174 14.16 18.96 14.06
N LYS A 175 13.60 19.34 12.90
CA LYS A 175 12.15 19.31 12.62
C LYS A 175 11.69 18.04 11.91
N ILE A 176 12.60 17.13 11.55
CA ILE A 176 12.21 15.86 10.95
C ILE A 176 11.63 15.00 12.06
N VAL A 177 10.30 15.01 12.14
CA VAL A 177 9.54 14.16 13.05
C VAL A 177 9.84 12.72 12.68
N ASP A 178 10.32 11.97 13.65
CA ASP A 178 10.63 10.57 13.49
C ASP A 178 9.38 9.78 13.15
N SER A 179 9.42 9.03 12.05
CA SER A 179 8.28 8.24 11.56
C SER A 179 7.82 7.18 12.57
N TRP A 180 8.72 6.72 13.45
CA TRP A 180 8.35 5.83 14.55
C TRP A 180 7.48 6.55 15.60
N GLU A 181 7.73 7.83 15.88
CA GLU A 181 6.93 8.62 16.82
C GLU A 181 5.52 8.89 16.28
N VAL A 182 5.41 9.10 14.96
CA VAL A 182 4.10 9.21 14.27
C VAL A 182 3.31 7.93 14.46
N TRP A 183 3.93 6.76 14.21
CA TRP A 183 3.30 5.46 14.46
C TRP A 183 2.92 5.28 15.93
N ASN A 184 3.83 5.57 16.87
CA ASN A 184 3.59 5.42 18.30
C ASN A 184 2.41 6.31 18.77
N SER A 185 2.34 7.54 18.30
CA SER A 185 1.22 8.45 18.60
C SER A 185 -0.10 7.92 18.03
N PHE A 186 -0.09 7.45 16.78
CA PHE A 186 -1.27 6.93 16.10
C PHE A 186 -1.82 5.67 16.79
N ARG A 187 -0.95 4.69 17.10
CA ARG A 187 -1.37 3.44 17.76
C ARG A 187 -1.91 3.68 19.17
N LEU A 188 -1.37 4.67 19.89
CA LEU A 188 -1.85 5.04 21.23
C LEU A 188 -3.27 5.62 21.17
N LEU A 189 -3.53 6.49 20.20
CA LEU A 189 -4.86 7.06 19.95
C LEU A 189 -5.87 6.01 19.46
N CYS A 190 -5.40 4.93 18.83
CA CYS A 190 -6.19 3.76 18.46
C CYS A 190 -6.17 2.66 19.53
N GLU A 191 -5.72 2.94 20.75
CA GLU A 191 -5.73 2.01 21.89
C GLU A 191 -5.07 0.65 21.63
N HIS A 192 -4.02 0.62 20.80
CA HIS A 192 -3.31 -0.61 20.40
C HIS A 192 -4.25 -1.68 19.79
N HIS A 193 -5.24 -1.26 19.02
CA HIS A 193 -6.18 -2.18 18.37
C HIS A 193 -5.47 -3.28 17.56
N SER A 194 -5.86 -4.54 17.75
CA SER A 194 -5.17 -5.71 17.19
C SER A 194 -5.26 -5.83 15.66
N GLN A 195 -6.28 -5.22 15.05
CA GLN A 195 -6.46 -5.14 13.60
C GLN A 195 -5.68 -3.99 12.94
N LEU A 196 -5.00 -3.16 13.73
CA LEU A 196 -4.13 -2.10 13.21
C LEU A 196 -2.69 -2.62 13.14
N SER A 197 -2.10 -2.56 11.96
CA SER A 197 -0.73 -3.01 11.69
C SER A 197 0.01 -2.00 10.81
N ILE A 198 1.30 -2.21 10.61
CA ILE A 198 2.16 -1.33 9.81
C ILE A 198 2.44 -1.94 8.43
N ALA A 199 2.37 -1.09 7.41
CA ALA A 199 3.03 -1.28 6.13
C ALA A 199 4.19 -0.30 6.02
N LEU A 200 5.42 -0.80 6.12
CA LEU A 200 6.61 0.04 6.22
C LEU A 200 7.19 0.30 4.82
N ASP A 201 7.26 1.57 4.38
CA ASP A 201 7.93 1.91 3.12
C ASP A 201 9.44 1.91 3.28
N ILE A 202 10.09 0.98 2.60
CA ILE A 202 11.54 0.90 2.48
C ILE A 202 11.94 1.71 1.24
N MET A 203 12.68 2.79 1.47
CA MET A 203 13.23 3.67 0.44
C MET A 203 14.71 3.38 0.18
N GLY A 204 15.30 4.03 -0.83
CA GLY A 204 16.68 3.73 -1.28
C GLY A 204 17.79 3.97 -0.25
N SER A 205 17.51 4.64 0.87
CA SER A 205 18.42 4.78 2.01
C SER A 205 17.78 4.24 3.28
N LEU A 206 18.56 3.48 4.06
CA LEU A 206 18.11 2.91 5.33
C LEU A 206 18.56 3.77 6.52
N PRO A 207 17.75 3.84 7.60
CA PRO A 207 18.15 4.46 8.85
C PRO A 207 19.24 3.65 9.57
N SER A 208 19.77 4.22 10.65
CA SER A 208 20.73 3.56 11.54
C SER A 208 20.18 2.26 12.13
N VAL A 209 21.07 1.34 12.53
CA VAL A 209 20.69 0.04 13.09
C VAL A 209 19.86 0.19 14.38
N SER A 210 20.16 1.21 15.20
CA SER A 210 19.37 1.53 16.40
C SER A 210 17.94 1.94 16.04
N SER A 211 17.78 2.82 15.05
CA SER A 211 16.47 3.25 14.57
C SER A 211 15.67 2.10 13.93
N LEU A 212 16.32 1.24 13.14
CA LEU A 212 15.72 0.02 12.60
C LEU A 212 15.29 -0.95 13.72
N GLY A 213 16.08 -1.08 14.79
CA GLY A 213 15.80 -1.97 15.91
C GLY A 213 14.43 -1.74 16.55
N ARG A 214 13.95 -0.49 16.58
CA ARG A 214 12.64 -0.13 17.15
C ARG A 214 11.49 -0.79 16.39
N TRP A 215 11.60 -0.92 15.08
CA TRP A 215 10.58 -1.48 14.21
C TRP A 215 10.40 -3.00 14.40
N PHE A 216 11.40 -3.72 14.88
CA PHE A 216 11.28 -5.17 15.15
C PHE A 216 10.38 -5.50 16.35
N GLY A 217 10.07 -4.51 17.19
CA GLY A 217 9.09 -4.66 18.28
C GLY A 217 7.65 -4.34 17.87
N GLU A 218 7.43 -3.94 16.62
CA GLU A 218 6.15 -3.39 16.15
C GLU A 218 5.36 -4.40 15.28
N PRO A 219 4.02 -4.27 15.18
CA PRO A 219 3.18 -5.18 14.39
C PRO A 219 3.27 -4.87 12.89
N ILE A 220 4.41 -5.16 12.28
CA ILE A 220 4.61 -5.00 10.83
C ILE A 220 4.00 -6.20 10.09
N ARG A 221 3.16 -5.91 9.09
CA ARG A 221 2.54 -6.93 8.23
C ARG A 221 3.10 -6.91 6.81
N ALA A 222 3.44 -5.73 6.32
CA ALA A 222 3.97 -5.55 4.97
C ALA A 222 5.22 -4.65 4.98
N ALA A 223 6.17 -5.00 4.13
CA ALA A 223 7.35 -4.22 3.80
C ALA A 223 7.21 -3.76 2.34
N MET A 224 6.97 -2.47 2.13
CA MET A 224 6.74 -1.85 0.83
C MET A 224 8.10 -1.40 0.25
N ILE A 225 8.67 -2.16 -0.67
CA ILE A 225 9.97 -1.84 -1.29
C ILE A 225 9.72 -1.05 -2.57
N THR A 226 10.21 0.18 -2.61
CA THR A 226 10.09 1.01 -3.82
C THR A 226 11.09 0.60 -4.89
N THR A 227 10.71 0.69 -6.18
CA THR A 227 11.56 0.27 -7.31
C THR A 227 12.89 1.05 -7.41
N ASN A 228 12.96 2.24 -6.81
CA ASN A 228 14.18 3.05 -6.71
C ASN A 228 15.24 2.47 -5.74
N CYS A 229 14.89 1.47 -4.92
CA CYS A 229 15.84 0.79 -4.03
C CYS A 229 16.76 -0.18 -4.78
N PHE A 230 16.35 -0.59 -5.99
CA PHE A 230 17.07 -1.56 -6.78
C PHE A 230 18.21 -0.87 -7.55
N LEU A 231 19.40 -1.42 -7.38
CA LEU A 231 20.60 -1.07 -8.12
C LEU A 231 20.73 -2.00 -9.33
N THR A 232 21.36 -1.53 -10.40
CA THR A 232 21.66 -2.40 -11.54
C THR A 232 22.99 -3.12 -11.32
N ASN A 233 23.00 -4.45 -11.40
CA ASN A 233 24.26 -5.21 -11.34
C ASN A 233 25.03 -5.13 -12.67
N ALA A 234 26.25 -5.66 -12.70
CA ALA A 234 27.09 -5.71 -13.91
C ALA A 234 26.47 -6.45 -15.10
N ARG A 235 25.42 -7.25 -14.87
CA ARG A 235 24.67 -8.01 -15.89
C ARG A 235 23.37 -7.32 -16.31
N GLY A 236 23.06 -6.12 -15.80
CA GLY A 236 21.84 -5.39 -16.13
C GLY A 236 20.59 -5.78 -15.33
N TYR A 237 20.70 -6.64 -14.31
CA TYR A 237 19.57 -7.06 -13.48
C TYR A 237 19.42 -6.19 -12.23
N PRO A 238 18.19 -5.91 -11.78
CA PRO A 238 17.93 -5.19 -10.54
C PRO A 238 18.38 -6.03 -9.34
N CYS A 239 19.07 -5.41 -8.39
CA CYS A 239 19.57 -6.05 -7.18
C CYS A 239 19.53 -5.06 -6.01
N LEU A 240 19.22 -5.57 -4.82
CA LEU A 240 19.25 -4.76 -3.59
C LEU A 240 20.68 -4.64 -3.07
N SER A 241 21.00 -3.53 -2.39
CA SER A 241 22.26 -3.41 -1.66
C SER A 241 22.35 -4.44 -0.53
N LYS A 242 23.55 -4.71 -0.01
CA LYS A 242 23.72 -5.70 1.07
C LYS A 242 22.95 -5.35 2.34
N SER A 243 22.83 -4.06 2.67
CA SER A 243 22.04 -3.59 3.81
C SER A 243 20.54 -3.86 3.62
N HIS A 244 19.99 -3.57 2.43
CA HIS A 244 18.60 -3.89 2.09
C HIS A 244 18.34 -5.40 2.07
N GLN A 245 19.26 -6.20 1.52
CA GLN A 245 19.15 -7.66 1.53
C GLN A 245 19.05 -8.21 2.97
N ASN A 246 19.88 -7.69 3.88
CA ASN A 246 19.85 -8.10 5.29
C ASN A 246 18.51 -7.72 5.96
N LEU A 247 17.99 -6.52 5.69
CA LEU A 247 16.68 -6.09 6.20
C LEU A 247 15.54 -6.96 5.68
N VAL A 248 15.48 -7.19 4.36
CA VAL A 248 14.45 -8.04 3.74
C VAL A 248 14.54 -9.47 4.27
N THR A 249 15.75 -10.02 4.42
CA THR A 249 15.95 -11.36 5.00
C THR A 249 15.41 -11.42 6.43
N ALA A 250 15.67 -10.39 7.25
CA ALA A 250 15.12 -10.31 8.59
C ALA A 250 13.58 -10.27 8.56
N PHE A 251 12.99 -9.44 7.71
CA PHE A 251 11.54 -9.34 7.56
C PHE A 251 10.87 -10.65 7.11
N LEU A 252 11.48 -11.38 6.16
CA LEU A 252 11.00 -12.70 5.75
C LEU A 252 11.04 -13.71 6.92
N ASN A 253 12.09 -13.69 7.74
CA ASN A 253 12.17 -14.54 8.94
C ASN A 253 11.09 -14.19 9.98
N HIS A 254 10.60 -12.95 10.00
CA HIS A 254 9.49 -12.50 10.83
C HIS A 254 8.10 -12.69 10.18
N SER A 255 8.02 -13.41 9.06
CA SER A 255 6.78 -13.61 8.29
C SER A 255 6.10 -12.32 7.83
N ILE A 256 6.89 -11.29 7.55
CA ILE A 256 6.42 -10.03 6.97
C ILE A 256 6.32 -10.20 5.45
N GLN A 257 5.20 -9.77 4.88
CA GLN A 257 4.96 -9.83 3.44
C GLN A 257 5.75 -8.73 2.73
N VAL A 258 6.26 -9.01 1.52
CA VAL A 258 7.00 -8.02 0.73
C VAL A 258 6.11 -7.52 -0.39
N VAL A 259 5.93 -6.21 -0.48
CA VAL A 259 5.16 -5.56 -1.55
C VAL A 259 6.07 -4.68 -2.37
N ILE A 260 6.06 -4.83 -3.69
CA ILE A 260 6.84 -3.98 -4.59
C ILE A 260 6.01 -2.78 -5.04
N SER A 261 6.60 -1.59 -4.93
CA SER A 261 5.93 -0.32 -5.20
C SER A 261 6.66 0.51 -6.24
N GLY A 262 5.90 1.14 -7.13
CA GLY A 262 6.42 2.11 -8.09
C GLY A 262 6.62 1.56 -9.51
N LYS A 263 6.96 2.47 -10.43
CA LYS A 263 7.08 2.13 -11.85
C LYS A 263 8.35 1.32 -12.11
N PRO A 264 8.35 0.40 -13.09
CA PRO A 264 9.53 -0.34 -13.48
C PRO A 264 10.61 0.63 -14.01
N LEU A 265 11.75 0.70 -13.32
CA LEU A 265 12.88 1.56 -13.72
C LEU A 265 13.92 0.82 -14.58
N HIS A 266 13.91 -0.50 -14.53
CA HIS A 266 14.90 -1.34 -15.19
C HIS A 266 14.24 -2.07 -16.36
N SER A 267 14.87 -2.01 -17.54
CA SER A 267 14.52 -2.89 -18.65
C SER A 267 15.54 -4.03 -18.66
N VAL A 268 15.09 -5.27 -18.46
CA VAL A 268 15.98 -6.43 -18.45
C VAL A 268 16.42 -6.73 -19.88
N PRO A 269 17.73 -6.85 -20.16
CA PRO A 269 18.22 -7.23 -21.48
C PRO A 269 17.72 -8.64 -21.85
N GLY A 270 16.84 -8.74 -22.86
CA GLY A 270 16.35 -10.02 -23.38
C GLY A 270 14.85 -10.28 -23.23
N SER A 271 14.05 -9.39 -22.62
CA SER A 271 12.58 -9.53 -22.59
C SER A 271 11.88 -9.08 -23.89
N GLY A 272 12.61 -9.01 -25.00
CA GLY A 272 12.08 -8.71 -26.32
C GLY A 272 11.33 -9.92 -26.88
N LEU A 273 10.03 -10.02 -26.60
CA LEU A 273 9.14 -10.69 -27.53
C LEU A 273 9.20 -9.91 -28.84
N ALA A 274 9.62 -10.61 -29.89
CA ALA A 274 9.88 -10.09 -31.21
C ALA A 274 8.79 -9.09 -31.67
N SER A 275 9.22 -7.86 -31.92
CA SER A 275 8.47 -6.90 -32.71
C SER A 275 8.40 -7.37 -34.16
N ASN A 276 7.46 -8.26 -34.47
CA ASN A 276 6.95 -8.37 -35.83
C ASN A 276 5.73 -7.47 -35.94
N GLY A 277 5.85 -6.47 -36.82
CA GLY A 277 5.01 -5.30 -36.85
C GLY A 277 3.55 -5.56 -37.22
N SER A 278 2.65 -4.92 -36.46
CA SER A 278 1.50 -4.19 -36.98
C SER A 278 0.96 -3.30 -35.85
N ASN A 279 0.81 -2.01 -36.14
CA ASN A 279 0.30 -0.94 -35.29
C ASN A 279 -0.78 -1.36 -34.27
N VAL A 280 -0.64 -0.92 -33.01
CA VAL A 280 -1.65 -0.25 -32.15
C VAL A 280 -1.08 -0.05 -30.72
N ASN A 281 -1.09 1.20 -30.25
CA ASN A 281 -0.94 1.71 -28.87
C ASN A 281 0.08 1.04 -27.90
N ASN A 282 1.27 1.64 -27.81
CA ASN A 282 2.29 1.31 -26.81
C ASN A 282 1.92 1.82 -25.40
N GLN A 283 1.38 0.95 -24.55
CA GLN A 283 1.66 0.98 -23.12
C GLN A 283 2.95 0.17 -22.87
N SER A 284 3.99 0.86 -22.40
CA SER A 284 5.31 0.30 -22.13
C SER A 284 5.26 -0.73 -20.99
N LYS A 285 5.14 -2.01 -21.33
CA LYS A 285 5.31 -3.14 -20.41
C LYS A 285 6.81 -3.35 -20.17
N SER A 286 7.29 -3.06 -18.96
CA SER A 286 8.62 -3.47 -18.49
C SER A 286 8.48 -4.33 -17.24
N LEU A 287 9.05 -5.53 -17.31
CA LEU A 287 8.99 -6.55 -16.28
C LEU A 287 9.73 -6.12 -15.01
N VAL A 288 9.12 -6.33 -13.86
CA VAL A 288 9.84 -6.51 -12.60
C VAL A 288 9.97 -8.03 -12.41
N VAL A 289 11.17 -8.56 -12.64
CA VAL A 289 11.52 -9.91 -12.23
C VAL A 289 12.27 -9.78 -10.91
N LEU A 290 11.72 -10.37 -9.85
CA LEU A 290 12.42 -10.70 -8.61
C LEU A 290 12.85 -12.16 -8.64
#